data_AF-A0A7Y3N5B3-F1
#
_entry.id   AF-A0A7Y3N5B3-F1
#
_cell.length_a   1.000
_cell.length_b   1.000
_cell.length_c   1.000
_cell.angle_alpha   90.00
_cell.angle_beta   90.00
_cell.angle_gamma   90.00
#
_symmetry.space_group_name_H-M   'P 1'
#
loop_
_entity.id
_entity.type
_entity.pdbx_description
1 polymer ?
#
loop_
_entity_poly.entity_id
_entity_poly.type
_entity_poly.pdbx_seq_one_letter_code
_entity_poly.pdbx_strand_id
1 'polypeptide(L)'
;MSQDIEPDPFAEKVTPTSKPEALVPVGEDQKKPTQSFEEFMKKPMPTGEVSAERKALISPLELPGKQSMPTSGPSYKTLGAQLNATQETANDLKNQLQTPNLKLKQSQKYLLQNKLTEANANLRSVNLKLGVENPPEPVKVSGPGPIDKFIAYVSNGQNQLESAYHQVKNLNSSGTELTPGSFLEIQVKLNKAQQQIEYSSVLLSKAVEAMKQILNIQL
;
A
#
# COMPACT_ATOMS: atom_id res chain seq x y z
N MET A 1 58.78 -32.53 -14.90
CA MET A 1 58.12 -31.38 -14.24
C MET A 1 56.66 -31.76 -14.04
N SER A 2 56.38 -32.41 -12.91
CA SER A 2 55.03 -32.77 -12.49
C SER A 2 54.54 -31.67 -11.56
N GLN A 3 53.39 -31.07 -11.87
CA GLN A 3 52.76 -30.07 -11.01
C GLN A 3 51.90 -30.78 -9.98
N ASP A 4 52.29 -30.67 -8.71
CA ASP A 4 51.48 -30.98 -7.55
C ASP A 4 50.29 -30.01 -7.47
N ILE A 5 49.08 -30.57 -7.41
CA ILE A 5 47.84 -29.82 -7.18
C ILE A 5 47.50 -29.99 -5.70
N GLU A 6 47.67 -28.92 -4.92
CA GLU A 6 47.19 -28.85 -3.53
C GLU A 6 45.65 -28.95 -3.48
N PRO A 7 45.06 -29.74 -2.57
CA PRO A 7 43.62 -29.77 -2.39
C PRO A 7 43.12 -28.56 -1.58
N ASP A 8 42.06 -27.94 -2.10
CA ASP A 8 41.33 -26.81 -1.55
C ASP A 8 40.80 -27.08 -0.11
N PRO A 9 41.13 -26.24 0.89
CA PRO A 9 40.70 -26.44 2.28
C PRO A 9 39.23 -26.09 2.54
N PHE A 10 38.43 -25.70 1.53
CA PHE A 10 37.04 -25.27 1.69
C PHE A 10 35.96 -26.26 1.23
N ALA A 11 36.28 -27.56 1.12
CA ALA A 11 35.28 -28.60 0.87
C ALA A 11 34.44 -28.91 2.14
N GLU A 12 33.65 -27.93 2.59
CA GLU A 12 32.70 -28.08 3.69
C GLU A 12 31.48 -28.88 3.21
N LYS A 13 31.35 -30.10 3.73
CA LYS A 13 30.23 -31.02 3.47
C LYS A 13 28.93 -30.42 4.00
N VAL A 14 28.13 -29.85 3.11
CA VAL A 14 26.73 -29.50 3.42
C VAL A 14 25.90 -30.78 3.42
N THR A 15 25.63 -31.32 4.61
CA THR A 15 24.61 -32.36 4.82
C THR A 15 23.22 -31.72 4.73
N PRO A 16 22.28 -32.27 3.95
CA PRO A 16 20.90 -31.78 3.93
C PRO A 16 20.20 -32.15 5.25
N THR A 17 19.96 -31.13 6.08
CA THR A 17 19.18 -31.25 7.32
C THR A 17 17.72 -31.64 7.01
N SER A 18 17.28 -32.61 7.81
CA SER A 18 15.97 -33.23 7.97
C SER A 18 14.71 -32.38 7.67
N LYS A 19 13.72 -33.06 7.06
CA LYS A 19 12.31 -32.66 6.92
C LYS A 19 11.72 -32.10 8.22
N PRO A 20 10.87 -31.06 8.18
CA PRO A 20 10.10 -30.64 9.35
C PRO A 20 9.02 -31.67 9.69
N GLU A 21 9.02 -32.08 10.95
CA GLU A 21 8.04 -32.96 11.59
C GLU A 21 6.73 -32.19 11.84
N ALA A 22 5.60 -32.86 11.62
CA ALA A 22 4.28 -32.26 11.77
C ALA A 22 4.00 -31.93 13.25
N LEU A 23 3.55 -30.71 13.51
CA LEU A 23 3.10 -30.27 14.84
C LEU A 23 1.88 -31.09 15.25
N VAL A 24 2.02 -31.85 16.35
CA VAL A 24 0.91 -32.49 17.05
C VAL A 24 0.11 -31.41 17.78
N PRO A 25 -1.22 -31.33 17.64
CA PRO A 25 -2.02 -30.39 18.41
C PRO A 25 -2.01 -30.77 19.89
N VAL A 26 -1.60 -29.80 20.71
CA VAL A 26 -1.61 -29.83 22.17
C VAL A 26 -3.05 -29.78 22.68
N GLY A 27 -3.39 -30.69 23.60
CA GLY A 27 -4.39 -30.44 24.64
C GLY A 27 -5.83 -30.79 24.28
N GLU A 28 -6.21 -32.02 24.64
CA GLU A 28 -7.58 -32.48 24.79
C GLU A 28 -8.32 -31.69 25.87
N ASP A 29 -9.44 -31.07 25.51
CA ASP A 29 -10.60 -30.92 26.39
C ASP A 29 -11.86 -31.23 25.59
N GLN A 30 -12.17 -32.53 25.53
CA GLN A 30 -13.41 -33.04 24.96
C GLN A 30 -14.60 -32.69 25.86
N LYS A 31 -15.36 -31.65 25.52
CA LYS A 31 -16.81 -31.63 25.80
C LYS A 31 -17.57 -31.99 24.53
N LYS A 32 -17.90 -33.28 24.40
CA LYS A 32 -18.82 -33.78 23.37
C LYS A 32 -20.21 -33.18 23.61
N PRO A 33 -20.84 -32.49 22.64
CA PRO A 33 -22.27 -32.21 22.71
C PRO A 33 -23.04 -33.51 22.43
N THR A 34 -23.69 -34.04 23.46
CA THR A 34 -24.47 -35.30 23.46
C THR A 34 -25.85 -35.18 22.80
N GLN A 35 -25.97 -34.46 21.68
CA GLN A 35 -27.21 -34.41 20.93
C GLN A 35 -26.91 -34.43 19.43
N SER A 36 -27.37 -35.50 18.75
CA SER A 36 -27.26 -35.60 17.31
C SER A 36 -28.26 -34.66 16.65
N PHE A 37 -27.82 -34.00 15.58
CA PHE A 37 -28.61 -33.04 14.80
C PHE A 37 -29.94 -33.64 14.28
N GLU A 38 -30.01 -34.95 14.08
CA GLU A 38 -31.23 -35.67 13.70
C GLU A 38 -32.35 -35.58 14.74
N GLU A 39 -32.01 -35.47 16.03
CA GLU A 39 -32.98 -35.39 17.11
C GLU A 39 -33.68 -34.02 17.16
N PHE A 40 -33.03 -32.98 16.63
CA PHE A 40 -33.58 -31.63 16.52
C PHE A 40 -34.55 -31.48 15.35
N MET A 41 -34.35 -32.24 14.26
CA MET A 41 -35.19 -32.21 13.06
C MET A 41 -36.44 -33.08 13.18
N LYS A 42 -36.48 -34.01 14.14
CA LYS A 42 -37.62 -34.91 14.36
C LYS A 42 -38.65 -34.40 15.35
N LYS A 43 -38.51 -33.18 15.88
CA LYS A 43 -39.52 -32.59 16.77
C LYS A 43 -40.67 -31.98 15.95
N PRO A 44 -41.86 -32.60 15.89
CA PRO A 44 -43.02 -31.94 15.31
C PRO A 44 -43.42 -30.74 16.18
N MET A 45 -43.62 -29.59 15.54
CA MET A 45 -44.16 -28.39 16.19
C MET A 45 -45.57 -28.69 16.75
N PRO A 46 -45.92 -28.22 17.95
CA PRO A 46 -47.30 -28.24 18.41
C PRO A 46 -48.12 -27.29 17.54
N THR A 47 -49.04 -27.85 16.76
CA THR A 47 -50.16 -27.13 16.14
C THR A 47 -51.03 -26.56 17.25
N GLY A 48 -50.91 -25.26 17.48
CA GLY A 48 -51.71 -24.45 18.39
C GLY A 48 -52.03 -23.11 17.74
N GLU A 49 -53.26 -22.68 17.93
CA GLU A 49 -54.00 -21.68 17.16
C GLU A 49 -53.51 -20.22 17.25
N VAL A 50 -53.70 -19.53 16.12
CA VAL A 50 -53.84 -18.07 15.87
C VAL A 50 -53.71 -17.10 17.07
N SER A 51 -52.72 -16.21 16.99
CA SER A 51 -52.92 -14.80 17.34
C SER A 51 -51.94 -13.87 16.60
N ALA A 52 -52.45 -12.69 16.29
CA ALA A 52 -51.91 -11.72 15.36
C ALA A 52 -50.69 -10.98 15.91
N GLU A 53 -49.54 -11.19 15.31
CA GLU A 53 -48.52 -10.14 15.09
C GLU A 53 -47.46 -10.70 14.13
N ARG A 54 -47.68 -10.55 12.82
CA ARG A 54 -46.61 -10.79 11.84
C ARG A 54 -45.65 -9.60 11.89
N LYS A 55 -44.76 -9.57 12.88
CA LYS A 55 -43.41 -9.06 12.61
C LYS A 55 -42.85 -10.01 11.57
N ALA A 56 -42.81 -9.56 10.32
CA ALA A 56 -42.13 -10.25 9.26
C ALA A 56 -40.70 -10.51 9.73
N LEU A 57 -40.44 -11.75 10.16
CA LEU A 57 -39.11 -12.27 10.32
C LEU A 57 -38.53 -12.27 8.92
N ILE A 58 -37.83 -11.19 8.58
CA ILE A 58 -37.02 -11.07 7.37
C ILE A 58 -36.09 -12.28 7.41
N SER A 59 -36.32 -13.19 6.47
CA SER A 59 -35.51 -14.40 6.35
C SER A 59 -34.07 -13.96 6.09
N PRO A 60 -33.04 -14.54 6.75
CA PRO A 60 -31.63 -14.16 6.54
C PRO A 60 -31.14 -14.28 5.09
N LEU A 61 -31.92 -14.95 4.24
CA LEU A 61 -31.69 -15.11 2.80
C LEU A 61 -32.29 -13.97 1.94
N GLU A 62 -33.19 -13.14 2.48
CA GLU A 62 -33.84 -12.03 1.78
C GLU A 62 -33.13 -10.67 1.93
N LEU A 63 -31.98 -10.65 2.62
CA LEU A 63 -31.18 -9.45 2.84
C LEU A 63 -30.25 -8.96 1.70
N PRO A 64 -30.08 -9.58 0.51
CA PRO A 64 -29.14 -9.04 -0.47
C PRO A 64 -29.75 -7.97 -1.42
N GLY A 65 -31.06 -7.72 -1.40
CA GLY A 65 -31.70 -6.85 -2.40
C GLY A 65 -31.70 -5.35 -2.13
N LYS A 66 -31.49 -4.91 -0.89
CA LYS A 66 -31.66 -3.49 -0.48
C LYS A 66 -30.59 -2.92 0.44
N GLN A 67 -29.49 -3.64 0.65
CA GLN A 67 -28.29 -2.98 1.14
C GLN A 67 -27.64 -2.31 -0.07
N SER A 68 -27.94 -1.01 -0.24
CA SER A 68 -27.02 -0.10 -0.89
C SER A 68 -25.65 -0.38 -0.30
N MET A 69 -24.78 -1.04 -1.09
CA MET A 69 -23.43 -1.35 -0.67
C MET A 69 -22.84 -0.07 -0.08
N PRO A 70 -22.16 -0.11 1.08
CA PRO A 70 -21.41 1.05 1.55
C PRO A 70 -20.37 1.37 0.47
N THR A 71 -20.69 2.34 -0.39
CA THR A 71 -19.84 2.84 -1.47
C THR A 71 -18.75 3.76 -0.94
N SER A 72 -18.44 3.68 0.36
CA SER A 72 -17.37 4.39 1.04
C SER A 72 -15.98 3.84 0.67
N GLY A 73 -15.78 3.44 -0.59
CA GLY A 73 -14.46 3.17 -1.13
C GLY A 73 -13.75 4.49 -1.49
N PRO A 74 -12.42 4.47 -1.68
CA PRO A 74 -11.67 5.59 -2.22
C PRO A 74 -12.38 6.19 -3.44
N SER A 75 -12.69 7.47 -3.34
CA SER A 75 -13.23 8.25 -4.45
C SER A 75 -12.11 9.02 -5.14
N TYR A 76 -12.32 9.41 -6.39
CA TYR A 76 -11.42 10.32 -7.09
C TYR A 76 -11.19 11.63 -6.32
N LYS A 77 -12.20 12.12 -5.60
CA LYS A 77 -12.09 13.33 -4.76
C LYS A 77 -11.13 13.14 -3.59
N THR A 78 -11.24 12.03 -2.85
CA THR A 78 -10.35 11.74 -1.72
C THR A 78 -8.92 11.51 -2.19
N LEU A 79 -8.75 10.86 -3.34
CA LEU A 79 -7.45 10.62 -3.96
C LEU A 79 -6.79 11.92 -4.41
N GLY A 80 -7.55 12.83 -5.03
CA GLY A 80 -7.08 14.17 -5.39
C GLY A 80 -6.65 15.01 -4.19
N ALA A 81 -7.40 14.96 -3.08
CA ALA A 81 -7.02 15.63 -1.84
C ALA A 81 -5.71 15.07 -1.25
N GLN A 82 -5.54 13.74 -1.26
CA GLN A 82 -4.32 13.08 -0.80
C GLN A 82 -3.10 13.41 -1.68
N LEU A 83 -3.29 13.49 -3.00
CA LEU A 83 -2.24 13.92 -3.93
C LEU A 83 -1.78 15.35 -3.61
N ASN A 84 -2.72 16.28 -3.39
CA ASN A 84 -2.40 17.66 -3.01
C ASN A 84 -1.65 17.74 -1.68
N ALA A 85 -2.10 17.02 -0.64
CA ALA A 85 -1.39 16.99 0.64
C ALA A 85 0.03 16.41 0.49
N THR A 86 0.20 15.39 -0.34
CA THR A 86 1.53 14.81 -0.64
C THR A 86 2.42 15.80 -1.41
N GLN A 87 1.83 16.59 -2.31
CA GLN A 87 2.52 17.64 -3.06
C GLN A 87 3.03 18.75 -2.13
N GLU A 88 2.24 19.14 -1.12
CA GLU A 88 2.65 20.09 -0.08
C GLU A 88 3.87 19.57 0.70
N THR A 89 3.84 18.31 1.15
CA THR A 89 5.00 17.69 1.82
C THR A 89 6.24 17.66 0.93
N ALA A 90 6.07 17.40 -0.38
CA ALA A 90 7.18 17.45 -1.34
C ALA A 90 7.72 18.88 -1.52
N ASN A 91 6.87 19.89 -1.56
CA ASN A 91 7.26 21.30 -1.61
C ASN A 91 8.07 21.69 -0.37
N ASP A 92 7.61 21.32 0.82
CA ASP A 92 8.33 21.58 2.07
C ASP A 92 9.73 20.97 2.07
N LEU A 93 9.84 19.73 1.58
CA LEU A 93 11.13 19.06 1.47
C LEU A 93 12.06 19.77 0.48
N LYS A 94 11.54 20.21 -0.67
CA LYS A 94 12.30 20.99 -1.67
C LYS A 94 12.84 22.28 -1.05
N ASN A 95 11.98 23.02 -0.33
CA ASN A 95 12.35 24.26 0.32
C ASN A 95 13.46 24.04 1.37
N GLN A 96 13.36 22.97 2.17
CA GLN A 96 14.40 22.61 3.15
C GLN A 96 15.72 22.19 2.50
N LEU A 97 15.68 21.50 1.35
CA LEU A 97 16.89 21.13 0.60
C LEU A 97 17.56 22.32 -0.08
N GLN A 98 16.83 23.38 -0.38
CA GLN A 98 17.35 24.63 -0.95
C GLN A 98 17.99 25.55 0.10
N THR A 99 18.06 25.14 1.37
CA THR A 99 18.73 25.90 2.43
C THR A 99 20.21 26.10 2.09
N PRO A 100 20.74 27.34 2.09
CA PRO A 100 22.14 27.58 1.80
C PRO A 100 23.05 26.95 2.85
N ASN A 101 24.23 26.47 2.43
CA ASN A 101 25.24 25.84 3.29
C ASN A 101 24.85 24.52 3.98
N LEU A 102 23.78 23.86 3.51
CA LEU A 102 23.37 22.57 4.04
C LEU A 102 24.48 21.52 3.90
N LYS A 103 25.05 21.08 5.03
CA LYS A 103 26.02 19.97 5.07
C LYS A 103 25.36 18.70 5.58
N LEU A 104 25.19 17.72 4.68
CA LEU A 104 24.62 16.42 5.01
C LEU A 104 25.72 15.42 5.37
N LYS A 105 25.58 14.72 6.51
CA LYS A 105 26.41 13.56 6.84
C LYS A 105 26.14 12.41 5.87
N GLN A 106 27.09 11.49 5.70
CA GLN A 106 26.95 10.39 4.75
C GLN A 106 25.74 9.49 5.05
N SER A 107 25.49 9.19 6.33
CA SER A 107 24.31 8.42 6.76
C SER A 107 22.99 9.12 6.41
N GLN A 108 22.93 10.44 6.56
CA GLN A 108 21.76 11.25 6.23
C GLN A 108 21.50 11.29 4.72
N LYS A 109 22.57 11.41 3.92
CA LYS A 109 22.47 11.31 2.45
C LYS A 109 21.88 9.98 2.01
N TYR A 110 22.37 8.87 2.56
CA TYR A 110 21.88 7.53 2.22
C TYR A 110 20.40 7.36 2.61
N LEU A 111 20.03 7.75 3.83
CA LEU A 111 18.64 7.67 4.30
C LEU A 111 17.70 8.47 3.39
N LEU A 112 18.06 9.72 3.09
CA LEU A 112 17.26 10.60 2.25
C LEU A 112 17.15 10.05 0.82
N GLN A 113 18.27 9.58 0.25
CA GLN A 113 18.29 8.95 -1.06
C GLN A 113 17.33 7.75 -1.13
N ASN A 114 17.44 6.85 -0.15
CA ASN A 114 16.63 5.64 -0.12
C ASN A 114 15.13 5.98 -0.01
N LYS A 115 14.78 6.90 0.91
CA LYS A 115 13.38 7.33 1.10
C LYS A 115 12.79 8.01 -0.12
N LEU A 116 13.56 8.88 -0.78
CA LEU A 116 13.10 9.56 -1.99
C LEU A 116 13.00 8.63 -3.19
N THR A 117 13.92 7.68 -3.32
CA THR A 117 13.87 6.65 -4.37
C THR A 117 12.65 5.75 -4.17
N GLU A 118 12.41 5.28 -2.94
CA GLU A 118 11.23 4.49 -2.59
C GLU A 118 9.93 5.27 -2.83
N ALA A 119 9.85 6.54 -2.41
CA ALA A 119 8.67 7.38 -2.64
C ALA A 119 8.39 7.54 -4.14
N ASN A 120 9.41 7.86 -4.94
CA ASN A 120 9.24 8.00 -6.39
C ASN A 120 8.83 6.70 -7.08
N ALA A 121 9.35 5.54 -6.64
CA ALA A 121 8.93 4.25 -7.17
C ALA A 121 7.44 3.97 -6.90
N ASN A 122 6.95 4.36 -5.72
CA ASN A 122 5.54 4.20 -5.37
C ASN A 122 4.64 5.17 -6.15
N LEU A 123 5.03 6.44 -6.27
CA LEU A 123 4.32 7.40 -7.11
C LEU A 123 4.28 6.95 -8.59
N ARG A 124 5.33 6.26 -9.04
CA ARG A 124 5.40 5.74 -10.41
C ARG A 124 4.38 4.63 -10.60
N SER A 125 4.21 3.80 -9.57
CA SER A 125 3.18 2.78 -9.53
C SER A 125 1.76 3.36 -9.48
N VAL A 126 1.56 4.48 -8.78
CA VAL A 126 0.28 5.21 -8.76
C VAL A 126 -0.08 5.67 -10.18
N ASN A 127 0.86 6.32 -10.88
CA ASN A 127 0.66 6.75 -12.26
C ASN A 127 0.29 5.59 -13.20
N LEU A 128 1.01 4.46 -13.10
CA LEU A 128 0.68 3.26 -13.87
C LEU A 128 -0.74 2.74 -13.57
N LYS A 129 -1.17 2.77 -12.31
CA LYS A 129 -2.53 2.32 -11.93
C LYS A 129 -3.62 3.27 -12.40
N LEU A 130 -3.32 4.56 -12.50
CA LEU A 130 -4.24 5.57 -13.03
C LEU A 130 -4.26 5.62 -14.57
N GLY A 131 -3.38 4.86 -15.23
CA GLY A 131 -3.25 4.83 -16.68
C GLY A 131 -2.49 6.03 -17.26
N VAL A 132 -1.69 6.70 -16.43
CA VAL A 132 -0.80 7.79 -16.86
C VAL A 132 0.44 7.18 -17.51
N GLU A 133 0.80 7.67 -18.69
CA GLU A 133 2.06 7.32 -19.34
C GLU A 133 3.22 7.86 -18.51
N ASN A 134 4.12 6.96 -18.10
CA ASN A 134 5.12 7.29 -17.10
C ASN A 134 6.11 8.33 -17.65
N PRO A 135 6.32 9.46 -16.97
CA PRO A 135 7.42 10.32 -17.33
C PRO A 135 8.75 9.55 -17.21
N PRO A 136 9.72 9.81 -18.10
CA PRO A 136 11.04 9.20 -18.01
C PRO A 136 11.64 9.49 -16.63
N GLU A 137 12.43 8.54 -16.11
CA GLU A 137 13.19 8.76 -14.87
C GLU A 137 13.94 10.09 -14.96
N PRO A 138 14.07 10.83 -13.84
CA PRO A 138 14.70 12.14 -13.88
C PRO A 138 16.10 11.98 -14.45
N VAL A 139 16.32 12.62 -15.60
CA VAL A 139 17.60 12.67 -16.30
C VAL A 139 18.64 13.09 -15.27
N LYS A 140 19.74 12.33 -15.17
CA LYS A 140 20.86 12.59 -14.24
C LYS A 140 21.07 14.10 -14.11
N VAL A 141 20.69 14.66 -12.97
CA VAL A 141 20.82 16.09 -12.70
C VAL A 141 22.27 16.46 -12.89
N SER A 142 22.54 17.39 -13.80
CA SER A 142 23.89 17.88 -14.10
C SER A 142 24.44 18.83 -13.01
N GLY A 143 23.93 18.70 -11.78
CA GLY A 143 24.42 19.42 -10.62
C GLY A 143 25.59 18.66 -9.97
N PRO A 144 26.67 19.34 -9.57
CA PRO A 144 27.83 18.69 -8.96
C PRO A 144 27.53 18.16 -7.54
N GLY A 145 26.42 18.57 -6.92
CA GLY A 145 26.12 18.30 -5.52
C GLY A 145 25.17 17.11 -5.28
N PRO A 146 25.32 16.40 -4.13
CA PRO A 146 24.33 15.41 -3.69
C PRO A 146 22.96 16.03 -3.40
N ILE A 147 22.90 17.31 -3.04
CA ILE A 147 21.65 18.06 -2.82
C ILE A 147 20.87 18.21 -4.12
N ASP A 148 21.55 18.51 -5.24
CA ASP A 148 20.90 18.62 -6.55
C ASP A 148 20.21 17.31 -6.96
N LYS A 149 20.82 16.16 -6.61
CA LYS A 149 20.20 14.84 -6.78
C LYS A 149 18.93 14.70 -5.97
N PHE A 150 18.93 15.13 -4.71
CA PHE A 150 17.72 15.10 -3.87
C PHE A 150 16.62 16.02 -4.40
N ILE A 151 16.97 17.23 -4.82
CA ILE A 151 16.02 18.18 -5.43
C ILE A 151 15.42 17.57 -6.70
N ALA A 152 16.18 16.86 -7.52
CA ALA A 152 15.65 16.19 -8.69
C ALA A 152 14.73 15.01 -8.34
N TYR A 153 15.05 14.22 -7.31
CA TYR A 153 14.12 13.19 -6.85
C TYR A 153 12.81 13.81 -6.38
N VAL A 154 12.87 14.88 -5.58
CA VAL A 154 11.66 15.58 -5.13
C VAL A 154 10.87 16.16 -6.31
N SER A 155 11.54 16.83 -7.23
CA SER A 155 10.91 17.43 -8.42
C SER A 155 10.28 16.36 -9.33
N ASN A 156 10.90 15.19 -9.44
CA ASN A 156 10.31 14.07 -10.16
C ASN A 156 9.05 13.55 -9.47
N GLY A 157 9.07 13.38 -8.15
CA GLY A 157 7.88 13.04 -7.37
C GLY A 157 6.75 14.05 -7.54
N GLN A 158 7.08 15.34 -7.58
CA GLN A 158 6.12 16.42 -7.84
C GLN A 158 5.47 16.30 -9.22
N ASN A 159 6.26 16.09 -10.27
CA ASN A 159 5.73 15.90 -11.63
C ASN A 159 4.84 14.66 -11.72
N GLN A 160 5.19 13.59 -10.99
CA GLN A 160 4.41 12.37 -10.92
C GLN A 160 3.07 12.59 -10.20
N LEU A 161 3.06 13.33 -9.09
CA LEU A 161 1.85 13.70 -8.36
C LEU A 161 0.93 14.59 -9.18
N GLU A 162 1.49 15.57 -9.90
CA GLU A 162 0.75 16.44 -10.80
C GLU A 162 0.09 15.65 -11.94
N SER A 163 0.84 14.74 -12.57
CA SER A 163 0.31 13.88 -13.64
C SER A 163 -0.82 12.99 -13.12
N ALA A 164 -0.64 12.40 -11.93
CA ALA A 164 -1.67 11.62 -11.25
C ALA A 164 -2.92 12.46 -10.96
N TYR A 165 -2.74 13.69 -10.49
CA TYR A 165 -3.83 14.62 -10.18
C TYR A 165 -4.65 14.97 -11.42
N HIS A 166 -3.99 15.31 -12.53
CA HIS A 166 -4.65 15.57 -13.81
C HIS A 166 -5.46 14.37 -14.28
N GLN A 167 -4.90 13.17 -14.16
CA GLN A 167 -5.60 11.95 -14.56
C GLN A 167 -6.81 11.64 -13.67
N VAL A 168 -6.69 11.80 -12.36
CA VAL A 168 -7.82 11.67 -11.43
C VAL A 168 -8.93 12.67 -11.78
N LYS A 169 -8.57 13.92 -12.10
CA LYS A 169 -9.53 14.94 -12.54
C LYS A 169 -10.21 14.55 -13.86
N ASN A 170 -9.44 14.06 -14.83
CA ASN A 170 -9.95 13.59 -16.12
C ASN A 170 -10.93 12.43 -15.95
N LEU A 171 -10.56 11.41 -15.17
CA LEU A 171 -11.40 10.24 -14.86
C LEU A 171 -12.69 10.62 -14.12
N ASN A 172 -12.64 11.63 -13.24
CA ASN A 172 -13.84 12.14 -12.57
C ASN A 172 -14.78 12.89 -13.54
N SER A 173 -14.25 13.47 -14.61
CA SER A 173 -15.01 14.25 -15.59
C SER A 173 -15.47 13.47 -16.83
N SER A 174 -14.86 12.32 -17.14
CA SER A 174 -15.05 11.63 -18.42
C SER A 174 -16.41 10.94 -18.56
N GLY A 175 -17.20 10.83 -17.50
CA GLY A 175 -18.63 10.45 -17.54
C GLY A 175 -18.94 9.12 -18.25
N THR A 176 -17.92 8.29 -18.49
CA THR A 176 -18.03 7.10 -19.34
C THR A 176 -18.91 6.08 -18.66
N GLU A 177 -19.88 5.50 -19.37
CA GLU A 177 -20.71 4.41 -18.83
C GLU A 177 -19.80 3.23 -18.45
N LEU A 178 -19.61 3.05 -17.15
CA LEU A 178 -18.76 2.00 -16.61
C LEU A 178 -19.54 0.69 -16.60
N THR A 179 -19.02 -0.33 -17.28
CA THR A 179 -19.50 -1.70 -17.05
C THR A 179 -19.22 -2.10 -15.59
N PRO A 180 -20.03 -2.98 -14.97
CA PRO A 180 -19.79 -3.43 -13.59
C PRO A 180 -18.38 -4.01 -13.37
N GLY A 181 -17.82 -4.70 -14.38
CA GLY A 181 -16.45 -5.21 -14.34
C GLY A 181 -15.42 -4.08 -14.31
N SER A 182 -15.56 -3.09 -15.20
CA SER A 182 -14.69 -1.91 -15.23
C SER A 182 -14.79 -1.09 -13.93
N PHE A 183 -15.96 -1.04 -13.32
CA PHE A 183 -16.17 -0.36 -12.04
C PHE A 183 -15.40 -1.04 -10.90
N LEU A 184 -15.49 -2.36 -10.77
CA LEU A 184 -14.71 -3.11 -9.76
C LEU A 184 -13.21 -2.97 -10.00
N GLU A 185 -12.76 -3.05 -11.25
CA GLU A 185 -11.36 -2.85 -11.59
C GLU A 185 -10.87 -1.46 -11.18
N ILE A 186 -11.66 -0.43 -11.49
CA ILE A 186 -11.39 0.96 -11.07
C ILE A 186 -11.31 1.05 -9.56
N GLN A 187 -12.25 0.49 -8.80
CA GLN A 187 -12.20 0.51 -7.35
C GLN A 187 -10.94 -0.15 -6.80
N VAL A 188 -10.52 -1.28 -7.35
CA VAL A 188 -9.28 -1.96 -6.93
C VAL A 188 -8.05 -1.12 -7.25
N LYS A 189 -8.00 -0.49 -8.44
CA LYS A 189 -6.92 0.42 -8.82
C LYS A 189 -6.87 1.65 -7.92
N LEU A 190 -8.02 2.24 -7.59
CA LEU A 190 -8.13 3.39 -6.69
C LEU A 190 -7.68 3.04 -5.27
N ASN A 191 -8.11 1.91 -4.72
CA ASN A 191 -7.65 1.43 -3.41
C ASN A 191 -6.13 1.24 -3.37
N LYS A 192 -5.57 0.60 -4.39
CA LYS A 192 -4.11 0.40 -4.49
C LYS A 192 -3.36 1.72 -4.67
N ALA A 193 -3.89 2.65 -5.46
CA ALA A 193 -3.31 3.97 -5.64
C ALA A 193 -3.32 4.77 -4.33
N GLN A 194 -4.43 4.76 -3.58
CA GLN A 194 -4.52 5.37 -2.26
C GLN A 194 -3.44 4.83 -1.31
N GLN A 195 -3.32 3.51 -1.18
CA GLN A 195 -2.31 2.90 -0.30
C GLN A 195 -0.88 3.33 -0.67
N GLN A 196 -0.58 3.41 -1.97
CA GLN A 196 0.73 3.84 -2.44
C GLN A 196 0.99 5.32 -2.20
N ILE A 197 -0.04 6.18 -2.31
CA ILE A 197 0.06 7.60 -1.97
C ILE A 197 0.29 7.78 -0.46
N GLU A 198 -0.48 7.08 0.37
CA GLU A 198 -0.32 7.10 1.83
C GLU A 198 1.09 6.67 2.23
N TYR A 199 1.58 5.56 1.66
CA TYR A 199 2.94 5.11 1.91
C TYR A 199 3.99 6.12 1.45
N SER A 200 3.84 6.67 0.24
CA SER A 200 4.74 7.71 -0.29
C SER A 200 4.75 8.95 0.59
N SER A 201 3.59 9.39 1.07
CA SER A 201 3.43 10.53 1.98
C SER A 201 4.15 10.28 3.31
N VAL A 202 4.05 9.07 3.87
CA VAL A 202 4.79 8.70 5.08
C VAL A 202 6.30 8.75 4.84
N LEU A 203 6.79 8.26 3.70
CA LEU A 203 8.22 8.32 3.37
C LEU A 203 8.71 9.76 3.20
N LEU A 204 7.94 10.60 2.52
CA LEU A 204 8.25 12.03 2.35
C LEU A 204 8.21 12.78 3.68
N SER A 205 7.24 12.50 4.53
CA SER A 205 7.14 13.08 5.88
C SER A 205 8.36 12.71 6.73
N LYS A 206 8.78 11.45 6.70
CA LYS A 206 10.01 10.99 7.37
C LYS A 206 11.27 11.66 6.79
N ALA A 207 11.31 11.90 5.47
CA ALA A 207 12.39 12.65 4.85
C ALA A 207 12.43 14.11 5.34
N VAL A 208 11.26 14.75 5.49
CA VAL A 208 11.13 16.08 6.09
C VAL A 208 11.57 16.09 7.55
N GLU A 209 11.16 15.10 8.35
CA GLU A 209 11.60 14.98 9.75
C GLU A 209 13.12 14.82 9.86
N ALA A 210 13.71 13.95 9.04
CA ALA A 210 15.16 13.78 8.98
C ALA A 210 15.86 15.10 8.61
N MET A 211 15.31 15.85 7.66
CA MET A 211 15.81 17.16 7.27
C MET A 211 15.71 18.20 8.39
N LYS A 212 14.58 18.26 9.11
CA LYS A 212 14.40 19.13 10.28
C LYS A 212 15.42 18.81 11.38
N GLN A 213 15.66 17.53 11.66
CA GLN A 213 16.67 17.12 12.63
C GLN A 213 18.07 17.59 12.21
N ILE A 214 18.40 17.52 10.93
CA ILE A 214 19.69 17.97 10.39
C ILE A 214 19.88 19.47 10.56
N LEU A 215 18.83 20.25 10.31
CA LEU A 215 18.85 21.70 10.42
C LEU A 215 18.91 22.15 11.89
N ASN A 216 18.16 21.49 12.78
CA ASN A 216 18.19 21.80 14.22
C ASN A 216 19.50 21.41 14.91
N ILE A 217 20.29 20.47 14.35
CA ILE A 217 21.63 20.15 14.87
C ILE A 217 22.69 21.19 14.42
N GLN A 218 22.36 22.05 13.45
CA GLN A 218 23.28 23.06 12.89
C GLN A 218 23.04 24.49 13.43
N LEU A 219 21.97 24.72 14.20
CA LEU A 219 21.70 25.95 14.96
C LEU A 219 22.23 25.82 16.39
#